data_AF-A0A2H9PKI4-F1
#
_entry.id   AF-A0A2H9PKI4-F1
#
_cell.length_a   1.000
_cell.length_b   1.000
_cell.length_c   1.000
_cell.angle_alpha   90.00
_cell.angle_beta   90.00
_cell.angle_gamma   90.00
#
_symmetry.space_group_name_H-M   'P 1'
#
loop_
_entity.id
_entity.type
_entity.pdbx_description
1 polymer ?
#
loop_
_entity_poly.entity_id
_entity_poly.type
_entity_poly.pdbx_seq_one_letter_code
_entity_poly.pdbx_strand_id
1 'polypeptide(L)'
;KAEPFKRWLARIGQERVQEIDNPELAQQRMKSLFTLKGYSDEWIEKRVRGIAVRDELTDEWGRRGVRTRQGYAILTSEISKATFGMTPAEYRLFKGLRKENLRDHMDDMELILTMLGEATTTRFTQARDSRAFPLLKKDAKDGGDVAGSTRKDIEQRIGVPVVKKDNFLKQSEGKKRLAKQ
;
A
#
# COMPACT_ATOMS: atom_id res chain seq x y z
N LYS A 1 42.59 10.53 9.90
CA LYS A 1 41.26 11.12 9.64
C LYS A 1 40.38 10.07 8.96
N ALA A 2 39.33 9.56 9.63
CA ALA A 2 38.39 8.64 8.96
C ALA A 2 37.64 9.38 7.85
N GLU A 3 37.68 8.84 6.63
CA GLU A 3 37.03 9.38 5.43
C GLU A 3 35.52 9.60 5.66
N PRO A 4 34.91 10.63 5.04
CA PRO A 4 33.50 10.99 5.24
C PRO A 4 32.53 9.82 5.14
N PHE A 5 32.77 8.88 4.22
CA PHE A 5 31.95 7.69 4.04
C PHE A 5 31.95 6.74 5.25
N LYS A 6 33.11 6.53 5.89
CA LYS A 6 33.22 5.65 7.07
C LYS A 6 32.49 6.24 8.28
N ARG A 7 32.54 7.57 8.44
CA ARG A 7 31.78 8.28 9.49
C ARG A 7 30.29 8.21 9.24
N TRP A 8 29.87 8.35 7.98
CA TRP A 8 28.48 8.20 7.59
C TRP A 8 27.97 6.78 7.88
N LEU A 9 28.71 5.74 7.51
CA LEU A 9 28.35 4.35 7.83
C LEU A 9 28.27 4.09 9.33
N ALA A 10 29.22 4.61 10.12
CA ALA A 10 29.22 4.46 11.57
C ALA A 10 27.98 5.10 12.21
N ARG A 11 27.60 6.30 11.74
CA ARG A 11 26.37 6.96 12.17
C ARG A 11 25.13 6.14 11.83
N ILE A 12 25.02 5.65 10.60
CA ILE A 12 23.89 4.79 10.21
C ILE A 12 23.85 3.53 11.08
N GLY A 13 24.99 2.89 11.33
CA GLY A 13 25.08 1.71 12.20
C GLY A 13 24.56 2.00 13.61
N GLN A 14 24.98 3.12 14.20
CA GLN A 14 24.49 3.55 15.51
C GLN A 14 22.96 3.81 15.50
N GLU A 15 22.45 4.51 14.50
CA GLU A 15 21.01 4.76 14.35
C GLU A 15 20.22 3.43 14.24
N ARG A 16 20.75 2.40 13.56
CA ARG A 16 20.12 1.06 13.48
C ARG A 16 20.12 0.34 14.82
N VAL A 17 21.19 0.42 15.61
CA VAL A 17 21.23 -0.19 16.95
C VAL A 17 20.20 0.47 17.87
N GLN A 18 20.12 1.80 17.85
CA GLN A 18 19.12 2.53 18.62
C GLN A 18 17.68 2.18 18.23
N GLU A 19 17.42 1.97 16.93
CA GLU A 19 16.11 1.50 16.45
C GLU A 19 15.78 0.07 16.89
N ILE A 20 16.79 -0.80 17.09
CA ILE A 20 16.58 -2.15 17.63
C ILE A 20 16.19 -2.08 19.11
N ASP A 21 16.88 -1.23 19.87
CA ASP A 21 16.61 -1.02 21.30
C ASP A 21 15.27 -0.30 21.53
N ASN A 22 14.94 0.68 20.67
CA ASN A 22 13.68 1.42 20.68
C ASN A 22 13.01 1.43 19.29
N PRO A 23 12.13 0.46 19.00
CA PRO A 23 11.43 0.35 17.71
C PRO A 23 10.58 1.57 17.31
N GLU A 24 10.15 2.41 18.27
CA GLU A 24 9.42 3.64 17.95
C GLU A 24 10.26 4.61 17.12
N LEU A 25 11.59 4.60 17.28
CA LEU A 25 12.50 5.40 16.46
C LEU A 25 12.44 4.99 14.98
N ALA A 26 12.24 3.70 14.69
CA ALA A 26 12.07 3.23 13.32
C ALA A 26 10.75 3.74 12.71
N GLN A 27 9.68 3.78 13.51
CA GLN A 27 8.40 4.34 13.10
C GLN A 27 8.50 5.86 12.86
N GLN A 28 9.19 6.59 13.74
CA GLN A 28 9.46 8.02 13.56
C GLN A 28 10.28 8.28 12.30
N ARG A 29 11.35 7.48 12.06
CA ARG A 29 12.14 7.58 10.84
C ARG A 29 11.29 7.33 9.60
N MET A 30 10.41 6.32 9.62
CA MET A 30 9.50 6.06 8.52
C MET A 30 8.62 7.28 8.22
N LYS A 31 8.01 7.90 9.24
CA LYS A 31 7.23 9.14 9.08
C LYS A 31 8.08 10.25 8.46
N SER A 32 9.26 10.52 9.02
CA SER A 32 10.20 11.53 8.52
C SER A 32 10.60 11.30 7.05
N LEU A 33 10.81 10.05 6.62
CA LEU A 33 11.13 9.73 5.22
C LEU A 33 9.97 10.08 4.27
N PHE A 34 8.72 9.87 4.68
CA PHE A 34 7.58 10.31 3.88
C PHE A 34 7.40 11.83 3.91
N THR A 35 7.58 12.48 5.07
CA THR A 35 7.53 13.94 5.16
C THR A 35 8.56 14.59 4.22
N LEU A 36 9.79 14.06 4.16
CA LEU A 36 10.84 14.52 3.24
C LEU A 36 10.49 14.32 1.75
N LYS A 37 9.69 13.29 1.43
CA LYS A 37 9.14 13.09 0.09
C LYS A 37 7.97 14.04 -0.24
N GLY A 38 7.50 14.81 0.75
CA GLY A 38 6.47 15.82 0.60
C GLY A 38 5.06 15.33 0.90
N TYR A 39 4.88 14.20 1.59
CA TYR A 39 3.55 13.75 2.00
C TYR A 39 3.06 14.47 3.26
N SER A 40 1.75 14.72 3.33
CA SER A 40 1.10 15.23 4.55
C SER A 40 0.98 14.16 5.63
N ASP A 41 0.98 14.58 6.90
CA ASP A 41 0.90 13.66 8.05
C ASP A 41 -0.34 12.76 8.00
N GLU A 42 -1.48 13.32 7.58
CA GLU A 42 -2.73 12.56 7.41
C GLU A 42 -2.58 11.44 6.37
N TRP A 43 -1.94 11.71 5.24
CA TRP A 43 -1.66 10.70 4.22
C TRP A 43 -0.68 9.64 4.75
N ILE A 44 0.35 10.06 5.51
CA ILE A 44 1.34 9.17 6.11
C ILE A 44 0.65 8.19 7.06
N GLU A 45 -0.25 8.67 7.92
CA GLU A 45 -0.99 7.81 8.85
C GLU A 45 -1.85 6.77 8.11
N LYS A 46 -2.58 7.18 7.07
CA LYS A 46 -3.33 6.26 6.20
C LYS A 46 -2.41 5.22 5.57
N ARG A 47 -1.26 5.66 5.04
CA ARG A 47 -0.29 4.77 4.39
C ARG A 47 0.28 3.74 5.36
N VAL A 48 0.62 4.15 6.59
CA VAL A 48 1.13 3.27 7.65
C VAL A 48 0.10 2.21 8.02
N ARG A 49 -1.17 2.59 8.21
CA ARG A 49 -2.26 1.62 8.43
C ARG A 49 -2.39 0.64 7.26
N GLY A 50 -2.27 1.13 6.03
CA GLY A 50 -2.28 0.29 4.83
C GLY A 50 -1.07 -0.65 4.70
N ILE A 51 0.07 -0.36 5.35
CA ILE A 51 1.17 -1.34 5.47
C ILE A 51 0.75 -2.47 6.40
N ALA A 52 0.24 -2.14 7.60
CA ALA A 52 -0.17 -3.13 8.58
C ALA A 52 -1.24 -4.10 8.03
N VAL A 53 -2.27 -3.59 7.35
CA VAL A 53 -3.33 -4.42 6.74
C VAL A 53 -2.76 -5.36 5.67
N ARG A 54 -1.81 -4.87 4.86
CA ARG A 54 -1.16 -5.69 3.83
C ARG A 54 -0.29 -6.76 4.46
N ASP A 55 0.47 -6.41 5.49
CA ASP A 55 1.37 -7.34 6.18
C ASP A 55 0.57 -8.48 6.81
N GLU A 56 -0.54 -8.17 7.49
CA GLU A 56 -1.49 -9.16 8.03
C GLU A 56 -1.99 -10.12 6.95
N LEU A 57 -2.40 -9.61 5.79
CA LEU A 57 -2.85 -10.42 4.65
C LEU A 57 -1.72 -11.33 4.13
N THR A 58 -0.52 -10.79 3.96
CA THR A 58 0.61 -11.60 3.48
C THR A 58 1.05 -12.65 4.48
N ASP A 59 0.99 -12.36 5.78
CA ASP A 59 1.29 -13.32 6.84
C ASP A 59 0.24 -14.43 6.89
N GLU A 60 -1.04 -14.10 6.72
CA GLU A 60 -2.11 -15.09 6.60
C GLU A 60 -1.83 -16.02 5.41
N TRP A 61 -1.59 -15.49 4.21
CA TRP A 61 -1.24 -16.31 3.05
C TRP A 61 0.03 -17.15 3.25
N GLY A 62 1.03 -16.61 3.94
CA GLY A 62 2.24 -17.33 4.33
C GLY A 62 1.94 -18.52 5.22
N ARG A 63 1.07 -18.34 6.22
CA ARG A 63 0.53 -19.42 7.08
C ARG A 63 -0.28 -20.44 6.27
N ARG A 64 -0.97 -20.02 5.20
CA ARG A 64 -1.69 -20.90 4.26
C ARG A 64 -0.82 -21.57 3.19
N GLY A 65 0.50 -21.37 3.23
CA GLY A 65 1.45 -22.07 2.36
C GLY A 65 1.91 -21.30 1.11
N VAL A 66 1.58 -20.01 0.97
CA VAL A 66 2.12 -19.18 -0.11
C VAL A 66 3.58 -18.82 0.21
N ARG A 67 4.52 -19.32 -0.59
CA ARG A 67 5.97 -19.11 -0.36
C ARG A 67 6.68 -18.32 -1.46
N THR A 68 6.09 -18.24 -2.65
CA THR A 68 6.75 -17.60 -3.80
C THR A 68 6.27 -16.18 -3.99
N ARG A 69 7.19 -15.28 -4.37
CA ARG A 69 6.87 -13.91 -4.76
C ARG A 69 5.81 -13.86 -5.87
N GLN A 70 5.82 -14.83 -6.78
CA GLN A 70 4.83 -14.95 -7.85
C GLN A 70 3.42 -15.26 -7.30
N GLY A 71 3.31 -16.14 -6.29
CA GLY A 71 2.03 -16.44 -5.64
C GLY A 71 1.40 -15.19 -5.02
N TYR A 72 2.18 -14.44 -4.23
CA TYR A 72 1.74 -13.16 -3.68
C TYR A 72 1.32 -12.16 -4.77
N ALA A 73 2.10 -12.04 -5.84
CA ALA A 73 1.81 -11.12 -6.94
C ALA A 73 0.49 -11.48 -7.64
N ILE A 74 0.20 -12.76 -7.86
CA ILE A 74 -1.06 -13.22 -8.44
C ILE A 74 -2.23 -12.86 -7.53
N LEU A 75 -2.17 -13.20 -6.24
CA LEU A 75 -3.26 -12.94 -5.29
C LEU A 75 -3.53 -11.43 -5.13
N THR A 76 -2.49 -10.62 -4.98
CA THR A 76 -2.63 -9.15 -4.97
C THR A 76 -3.21 -8.63 -6.28
N SER A 77 -2.87 -9.26 -7.41
CA SER A 77 -3.41 -8.89 -8.71
C SER A 77 -4.90 -9.19 -8.84
N GLU A 78 -5.37 -10.30 -8.26
CA GLU A 78 -6.82 -10.60 -8.22
C GLU A 78 -7.59 -9.56 -7.42
N ILE A 79 -7.09 -9.17 -6.23
CA ILE A 79 -7.71 -8.11 -5.42
C ILE A 79 -7.78 -6.81 -6.23
N SER A 80 -6.64 -6.35 -6.78
CA SER A 80 -6.58 -5.09 -7.53
C SER A 80 -7.53 -5.10 -8.74
N LYS A 81 -7.57 -6.22 -9.48
CA LYS A 81 -8.41 -6.34 -10.67
C LYS A 81 -9.89 -6.34 -10.31
N ALA A 82 -10.28 -7.04 -9.25
CA ALA A 82 -11.67 -7.04 -8.78
C ALA A 82 -12.09 -5.68 -8.20
N THR A 83 -11.21 -5.00 -7.46
CA THR A 83 -11.50 -3.68 -6.88
C THR A 83 -11.57 -2.57 -7.93
N PHE A 84 -10.56 -2.48 -8.81
CA PHE A 84 -10.36 -1.31 -9.68
C PHE A 84 -10.55 -1.60 -11.18
N GLY A 85 -10.75 -2.86 -11.55
CA GLY A 85 -10.80 -3.29 -12.95
C GLY A 85 -9.41 -3.41 -13.61
N MET A 86 -8.33 -3.23 -12.84
CA MET A 86 -6.95 -3.22 -13.35
C MET A 86 -6.02 -4.00 -12.43
N THR A 87 -5.09 -4.74 -13.02
CA THR A 87 -3.94 -5.31 -12.31
C THR A 87 -3.01 -4.19 -11.80
N PRO A 88 -2.14 -4.44 -10.80
CA PRO A 88 -1.21 -3.44 -10.31
C PRO A 88 -0.26 -2.91 -11.40
N ALA A 89 0.03 -3.71 -12.43
CA ALA A 89 0.85 -3.28 -13.56
C ALA A 89 0.09 -2.30 -14.47
N GLU A 90 -1.14 -2.65 -14.87
CA GLU A 90 -2.01 -1.77 -15.67
C GLU A 90 -2.31 -0.46 -14.92
N TYR A 91 -2.56 -0.55 -13.61
CA TYR A 91 -2.87 0.62 -12.80
C TYR A 91 -1.68 1.58 -12.68
N ARG A 92 -0.45 1.06 -12.58
CA ARG A 92 0.76 1.90 -12.67
C ARG A 92 0.83 2.62 -14.02
N LEU A 93 0.58 1.92 -15.12
CA LEU A 93 0.58 2.53 -16.46
C LEU A 93 -0.52 3.58 -16.59
N PHE A 94 -1.72 3.30 -16.06
CA PHE A 94 -2.84 4.23 -16.02
C PHE A 94 -2.46 5.54 -15.32
N LYS A 95 -1.79 5.47 -14.16
CA LYS A 95 -1.28 6.64 -13.43
C LYS A 95 0.02 7.24 -13.98
N GLY A 96 0.54 6.73 -15.11
CA GLY A 96 1.77 7.22 -15.74
C GLY A 96 3.04 6.94 -14.93
N LEU A 97 3.05 5.88 -14.11
CA LEU A 97 4.18 5.47 -13.27
C LEU A 97 5.07 4.48 -14.03
N ARG A 98 6.39 4.57 -13.82
CA ARG A 98 7.38 3.65 -14.42
C ARG A 98 7.99 2.73 -13.37
N LYS A 99 8.57 3.30 -12.32
CA LYS A 99 9.29 2.57 -11.26
C LYS A 99 8.73 2.85 -9.86
N GLU A 100 7.85 3.83 -9.77
CA GLU A 100 7.31 4.32 -8.52
C GLU A 100 6.30 3.35 -7.90
N ASN A 101 6.16 3.42 -6.58
CA ASN A 101 5.19 2.61 -5.86
C ASN A 101 3.77 3.11 -6.15
N LEU A 102 2.89 2.22 -6.63
CA LEU A 102 1.51 2.59 -6.98
C LEU A 102 0.74 3.24 -5.81
N ARG A 103 0.85 2.68 -4.60
CA ARG A 103 0.10 3.15 -3.42
C ARG A 103 0.55 4.53 -2.97
N ASP A 104 1.81 4.86 -3.22
CA ASP A 104 2.38 6.17 -2.93
C ASP A 104 1.83 7.26 -3.88
N HIS A 105 1.13 6.88 -4.95
CA HIS A 105 0.50 7.76 -5.93
C HIS A 105 -1.02 7.60 -6.03
N MET A 106 -1.60 6.85 -5.10
CA MET A 106 -3.05 6.72 -4.94
C MET A 106 -3.58 7.87 -4.07
N ASP A 107 -4.79 8.32 -4.38
CA ASP A 107 -5.55 9.20 -3.50
C ASP A 107 -6.14 8.45 -2.30
N ASP A 108 -6.80 9.20 -1.43
CA ASP A 108 -7.35 8.67 -0.17
C ASP A 108 -8.37 7.56 -0.39
N MET A 109 -9.26 7.69 -1.37
CA MET A 109 -10.30 6.71 -1.63
C MET A 109 -9.72 5.45 -2.26
N GLU A 110 -8.75 5.60 -3.16
CA GLU A 110 -7.99 4.49 -3.73
C GLU A 110 -7.23 3.70 -2.64
N LEU A 111 -6.63 4.39 -1.66
CA LEU A 111 -5.99 3.74 -0.50
C LEU A 111 -6.99 3.02 0.40
N ILE A 112 -8.13 3.65 0.73
CA ILE A 112 -9.17 3.05 1.56
C ILE A 112 -9.77 1.80 0.91
N LEU A 113 -10.09 1.86 -0.38
CA LEU A 113 -10.64 0.73 -1.12
C LEU A 113 -9.61 -0.41 -1.26
N THR A 114 -8.33 -0.07 -1.40
CA THR A 114 -7.25 -1.07 -1.36
C THR A 114 -7.22 -1.79 -0.01
N MET A 115 -7.23 -1.04 1.10
CA MET A 115 -7.25 -1.61 2.45
C MET A 115 -8.50 -2.45 2.69
N LEU A 116 -9.67 -2.00 2.23
CA LEU A 116 -10.92 -2.76 2.34
C LEU A 116 -10.82 -4.11 1.63
N GLY A 117 -10.32 -4.13 0.39
CA GLY A 117 -10.15 -5.38 -0.37
C GLY A 117 -9.17 -6.34 0.29
N GLU A 118 -8.06 -5.82 0.83
CA GLU A 118 -7.05 -6.62 1.54
C GLU A 118 -7.59 -7.19 2.85
N ALA A 119 -8.16 -6.35 3.71
CA ALA A 119 -8.74 -6.77 4.98
C ALA A 119 -9.88 -7.78 4.79
N THR A 120 -10.75 -7.55 3.80
CA THR A 120 -11.86 -8.47 3.48
C THR A 120 -11.33 -9.81 2.99
N THR A 121 -10.28 -9.82 2.17
CA THR A 121 -9.63 -11.06 1.74
C THR A 121 -9.09 -11.86 2.93
N THR A 122 -8.42 -11.20 3.88
CA THR A 122 -7.95 -11.84 5.11
C THR A 122 -9.11 -12.47 5.89
N ARG A 123 -10.20 -11.71 6.07
CA ARG A 123 -11.40 -12.18 6.76
C ARG A 123 -12.03 -13.39 6.07
N PHE A 124 -12.14 -13.40 4.74
CA PHE A 124 -12.64 -14.54 3.99
C PHE A 124 -11.73 -15.75 4.11
N THR A 125 -10.41 -15.56 3.98
CA THR A 125 -9.43 -16.64 4.13
C THR A 125 -9.54 -17.32 5.49
N GLN A 126 -9.67 -16.53 6.56
CA GLN A 126 -9.83 -17.04 7.92
C GLN A 126 -11.18 -17.72 8.12
N ALA A 127 -12.29 -17.08 7.73
CA ALA A 127 -13.64 -17.58 7.98
C ALA A 127 -13.94 -18.87 7.20
N ARG A 128 -13.35 -19.04 6.01
CA ARG A 128 -13.54 -20.21 5.15
C ARG A 128 -12.51 -21.33 5.41
N ASP A 129 -11.57 -21.09 6.33
CA ASP A 129 -10.36 -21.90 6.52
C ASP A 129 -9.69 -22.26 5.18
N SER A 130 -9.62 -21.31 4.25
CA SER A 130 -9.14 -21.59 2.90
C SER A 130 -7.69 -22.07 2.93
N ARG A 131 -7.45 -23.16 2.21
CA ARG A 131 -6.13 -23.79 2.05
C ARG A 131 -5.88 -24.06 0.57
N ALA A 132 -4.61 -24.12 0.21
CA ALA A 132 -4.15 -24.24 -1.17
C ALA A 132 -4.49 -23.03 -2.06
N PHE A 133 -3.65 -22.85 -3.07
CA PHE A 133 -3.63 -21.63 -3.87
C PHE A 133 -4.96 -21.28 -4.57
N PRO A 134 -5.72 -22.22 -5.16
CA PRO A 134 -6.98 -21.89 -5.83
C PRO A 134 -8.04 -21.29 -4.90
N LEU A 135 -8.13 -21.76 -3.65
CA LEU A 135 -9.08 -21.21 -2.67
C LEU A 135 -8.66 -19.81 -2.21
N LEU A 136 -7.36 -19.60 -1.95
CA LEU A 136 -6.82 -18.27 -1.63
C LEU A 136 -7.06 -17.29 -2.78
N LYS A 137 -6.95 -17.77 -4.02
CA LYS A 137 -7.23 -16.97 -5.22
C LYS A 137 -8.70 -16.55 -5.29
N LYS A 138 -9.62 -17.47 -4.94
CA LYS A 138 -11.04 -17.16 -4.83
C LYS A 138 -11.30 -16.12 -3.74
N ASP A 139 -10.71 -16.26 -2.56
CA ASP A 139 -10.89 -15.29 -1.47
C ASP A 139 -10.35 -13.91 -1.83
N ALA A 140 -9.21 -13.85 -2.52
CA ALA A 140 -8.62 -12.62 -3.04
C ALA A 140 -9.54 -11.93 -4.04
N LYS A 141 -10.13 -12.69 -4.96
CA LYS A 141 -11.12 -12.17 -5.90
C LYS A 141 -12.37 -11.66 -5.15
N ASP A 142 -12.94 -12.46 -4.26
CA ASP A 142 -14.16 -12.10 -3.53
C ASP A 142 -13.95 -10.87 -2.63
N GLY A 143 -12.80 -10.77 -1.95
CA GLY A 143 -12.45 -9.60 -1.14
C GLY A 143 -12.29 -8.34 -2.00
N GLY A 144 -11.68 -8.47 -3.17
CA GLY A 144 -11.62 -7.39 -4.15
C GLY A 144 -13.00 -7.04 -4.74
N ASP A 145 -13.90 -8.01 -4.94
CA ASP A 145 -15.26 -7.77 -5.44
C ASP A 145 -16.10 -6.97 -4.44
N VAL A 146 -15.93 -7.19 -3.13
CA VAL A 146 -16.55 -6.35 -2.08
C VAL A 146 -16.09 -4.91 -2.22
N ALA A 147 -14.78 -4.67 -2.25
CA ALA A 147 -14.24 -3.33 -2.41
C ALA A 147 -14.62 -2.69 -3.76
N GLY A 148 -14.66 -3.48 -4.84
CA GLY A 148 -15.09 -3.04 -6.16
C GLY A 148 -16.56 -2.68 -6.23
N SER A 149 -17.42 -3.40 -5.49
CA SER A 149 -18.84 -3.06 -5.35
C SER A 149 -19.02 -1.77 -4.55
N THR A 150 -18.30 -1.62 -3.43
CA THR A 150 -18.28 -0.36 -2.66
C THR A 150 -17.81 0.81 -3.51
N ARG A 151 -16.75 0.65 -4.30
CA ARG A 151 -16.28 1.67 -5.25
C ARG A 151 -17.39 2.08 -6.21
N LYS A 152 -18.04 1.11 -6.86
CA LYS A 152 -19.10 1.37 -7.85
C LYS A 152 -20.30 2.09 -7.22
N ASP A 153 -20.71 1.70 -6.01
CA ASP A 153 -21.79 2.38 -5.28
C ASP A 153 -21.43 3.84 -4.96
N ILE A 154 -20.19 4.09 -4.52
CA ILE A 154 -19.69 5.45 -4.32
C ILE A 154 -19.74 6.24 -5.63
N GLU A 155 -19.12 5.72 -6.69
CA GLU A 155 -19.06 6.37 -8.02
C GLU A 155 -20.46 6.70 -8.56
N GLN A 156 -21.42 5.79 -8.39
CA GLN A 156 -22.81 5.98 -8.80
C GLN A 156 -23.50 7.11 -8.03
N ARG A 157 -23.26 7.23 -6.71
CA ARG A 157 -23.90 8.25 -5.87
C ARG A 157 -23.29 9.63 -6.06
N ILE A 158 -21.98 9.72 -6.29
CA ILE A 158 -21.28 11.01 -6.45
C ILE A 158 -21.20 11.47 -7.91
N GLY A 159 -21.50 10.58 -8.87
CA GLY A 159 -21.49 10.88 -10.31
C GLY A 159 -20.10 11.08 -10.93
N VAL A 160 -19.03 10.78 -10.19
CA VAL A 160 -17.64 10.90 -10.67
C VAL A 160 -16.83 9.65 -10.33
N PRO A 161 -15.86 9.26 -11.18
CA PRO A 161 -14.96 8.14 -10.89
C PRO A 161 -14.11 8.39 -9.64
N VAL A 162 -13.96 7.35 -8.82
CA VAL A 162 -13.03 7.33 -7.69
C VAL A 162 -11.60 7.15 -8.22
N VAL A 163 -11.43 6.29 -9.24
CA VAL A 163 -10.12 6.06 -9.85
C VAL A 163 -9.84 7.12 -10.91
N LYS A 164 -8.85 7.98 -10.66
CA LYS A 164 -8.42 9.03 -11.58
C LYS A 164 -7.01 8.77 -12.11
N LYS A 165 -6.80 9.19 -13.37
CA LYS A 165 -5.49 9.13 -14.05
C LYS A 165 -4.44 9.99 -13.35
N ASP A 166 -4.91 11.01 -12.64
CA ASP A 166 -4.07 11.97 -11.96
C ASP A 166 -3.21 11.34 -10.87
N ASN A 167 -1.98 11.84 -10.78
CA ASN A 167 -1.01 11.44 -9.79
C ASN A 167 -1.18 12.33 -8.56
N PHE A 168 -1.64 11.75 -7.45
CA PHE A 168 -1.94 12.47 -6.21
C PHE A 168 -0.77 13.37 -5.76
N LEU A 169 0.45 12.83 -5.73
CA LEU A 169 1.66 13.56 -5.35
C LEU A 169 1.92 14.83 -6.18
N LYS A 170 1.60 14.81 -7.48
CA LYS A 170 1.84 15.96 -8.36
C LYS A 170 0.81 17.06 -8.17
N GLN A 171 -0.43 16.74 -7.79
CA GLN A 171 -1.52 17.71 -7.70
C GLN A 171 -1.77 18.23 -6.28
N SER A 172 -1.85 17.37 -5.27
CA SER A 172 -2.23 17.78 -3.90
C SER A 172 -1.03 18.33 -3.13
N GLU A 173 0.08 17.60 -3.12
CA GLU A 173 1.28 17.98 -2.37
C GLU A 173 2.19 18.94 -3.14
N GLY A 174 2.15 18.93 -4.49
CA GLY A 174 2.76 19.96 -5.34
C GLY A 174 2.15 21.36 -5.10
N LYS A 175 0.82 21.45 -4.97
CA LYS A 175 0.13 22.70 -4.64
C LYS A 175 0.34 23.11 -3.18
N LYS A 176 0.36 22.18 -2.22
CA LYS A 176 0.70 22.48 -0.81
C LYS A 176 2.15 22.94 -0.62
N ARG A 177 3.10 22.46 -1.44
CA ARG A 177 4.48 22.97 -1.48
C ARG A 177 4.55 24.44 -1.93
N LEU A 178 3.80 24.79 -2.96
CA LEU A 178 3.73 26.16 -3.49
C LEU A 178 2.99 27.13 -2.55
N ALA A 179 2.04 26.64 -1.75
CA ALA A 179 1.32 27.44 -0.76
C ALA A 179 2.08 27.63 0.57
N LYS A 180 3.21 26.95 0.76
CA LYS A 180 4.09 27.06 1.95
C LYS A 180 5.39 27.84 1.69
N GLN A 181 5.54 28.44 0.50
CA GLN A 181 6.58 29.42 0.16
C GLN A 181 5.97 30.81 0.12
#